data_AF-A0A819K9W6-F1
#
_entry.id   AF-A0A819K9W6-F1
#
_cell.length_a   1.000
_cell.length_b   1.000
_cell.length_c   1.000
_cell.angle_alpha   90.00
_cell.angle_beta   90.00
_cell.angle_gamma   90.00
#
_symmetry.space_group_name_H-M   'P 1'
#
loop_
_entity.id
_entity.type
_entity.pdbx_description
1 polymer ?
#
loop_
_entity_poly.entity_id
_entity_poly.type
_entity_poly.pdbx_seq_one_letter_code
_entity_poly.pdbx_strand_id
1 'polypeptide(L)'
;MDLWSNRQMRCFLVIIGHYFPANSYNLQSTILSFSTFDKQHTSIEISRILETKLKELNISQKAVRVTCDGGKNIVCAIDNMDLNLKRVWCVAHRLHLTVTKALGF
;
A
#
# COMPACT_ATOMS: atom_id res chain seq x y z
N MET A 1 2.84 -2.18 -0.55
CA MET A 1 1.38 -2.36 -0.40
C MET A 1 0.80 -2.45 -1.79
N ASP A 2 -0.11 -3.39 -2.00
CA ASP A 2 -0.74 -3.63 -3.29
C ASP A 2 -2.26 -3.56 -3.16
N LEU A 3 -2.90 -2.88 -4.11
CA LEU A 3 -4.34 -2.68 -4.15
C LEU A 3 -4.81 -2.98 -5.57
N TRP A 4 -5.69 -3.97 -5.71
CA TRP A 4 -6.26 -4.32 -7.00
C TRP A 4 -7.73 -4.70 -6.90
N SER A 5 -8.40 -4.68 -8.04
CA SER A 5 -9.76 -5.18 -8.19
C SER A 5 -9.77 -6.34 -9.18
N ASN A 6 -10.58 -7.36 -8.92
CA ASN A 6 -10.84 -8.41 -9.89
C ASN A 6 -11.96 -8.00 -10.88
N ARG A 7 -12.26 -8.87 -11.83
CA ARG A 7 -13.31 -8.64 -12.85
C ARG A 7 -14.74 -8.57 -12.27
N GLN A 8 -14.95 -9.06 -11.06
CA GLN A 8 -16.23 -8.97 -10.33
C GLN A 8 -16.29 -7.71 -9.45
N MET A 9 -15.39 -6.75 -9.65
CA MET A 9 -15.29 -5.54 -8.84
C MET A 9 -15.01 -5.80 -7.35
N ARG A 10 -14.54 -7.00 -7.00
CA ARG A 10 -14.03 -7.28 -5.65
C ARG A 10 -12.64 -6.71 -5.51
N CYS A 11 -12.42 -6.12 -4.36
CA CYS A 11 -11.29 -5.29 -4.06
C CYS A 11 -10.42 -5.99 -3.03
N PHE A 12 -9.10 -5.96 -3.25
CA PHE A 12 -8.13 -6.62 -2.41
C PHE A 12 -7.03 -5.64 -2.04
N LEU A 13 -6.67 -5.63 -0.76
CA LEU A 13 -5.54 -4.86 -0.22
C LEU A 13 -4.60 -5.80 0.51
N VAL A 14 -3.33 -5.75 0.13
CA VAL A 14 -2.26 -6.50 0.80
C VAL A 14 -1.20 -5.56 1.33
N ILE A 15 -0.95 -5.69 2.63
CA ILE A 15 0.10 -4.97 3.33
C ILE A 15 1.25 -5.95 3.54
N ILE A 16 2.40 -5.63 2.94
CA ILE A 16 3.63 -6.41 3.06
C ILE A 16 4.63 -5.54 3.83
N GLY A 17 5.15 -6.09 4.92
CA GLY A 17 6.21 -5.48 5.72
C GLY A 17 7.56 -5.91 5.20
N HIS A 18 8.41 -4.95 4.90
CA HIS A 18 9.81 -5.17 4.54
C HIS A 18 10.71 -4.63 5.65
N TYR A 19 11.55 -5.48 6.23
CA TYR A 19 12.37 -5.11 7.38
C TYR A 19 13.63 -5.97 7.49
N PHE A 20 14.62 -5.46 8.22
CA PHE A 20 15.79 -6.23 8.65
C PHE A 20 15.57 -6.73 10.07
N PRO A 21 15.64 -8.05 10.32
CA PRO A 21 15.64 -8.59 11.68
C PRO A 21 16.85 -8.10 12.48
N ALA A 22 16.72 -7.99 13.81
CA ALA A 22 17.75 -7.41 14.68
C ALA A 22 19.16 -8.04 14.52
N ASN A 23 19.21 -9.34 14.20
CA ASN A 23 20.46 -10.10 14.11
C ASN A 23 20.78 -10.55 12.68
N SER A 24 20.19 -9.91 11.65
CA SER A 24 20.41 -10.31 10.26
C SER A 24 20.35 -9.13 9.30
N TYR A 25 21.32 -9.08 8.38
CA TYR A 25 21.32 -8.16 7.25
C TYR A 25 20.49 -8.66 6.06
N ASN A 26 19.74 -9.76 6.23
CA ASN A 26 18.86 -10.27 5.19
C ASN A 26 17.50 -9.58 5.27
N LEU A 27 17.12 -8.91 4.18
CA LEU A 27 15.81 -8.30 4.05
C LEU A 27 14.73 -9.38 4.13
N GLN A 28 13.81 -9.23 5.08
CA GLN A 28 12.63 -10.08 5.20
C GLN A 28 11.41 -9.38 4.62
N SER A 29 10.51 -10.18 4.06
CA SER A 29 9.23 -9.73 3.52
C SER A 29 8.11 -10.60 4.08
N THR A 30 7.19 -9.99 4.80
CA THR A 30 6.10 -10.70 5.49
C THR A 30 4.77 -10.08 5.14
N ILE A 31 3.77 -10.90 4.80
CA ILE A 31 2.39 -10.42 4.66
C ILE A 31 1.89 -10.07 6.07
N LEU A 32 1.68 -8.77 6.30
CA LEU A 32 1.16 -8.25 7.57
C LEU A 32 -0.36 -8.32 7.61
N SER A 33 -1.00 -8.11 6.46
CA SER A 33 -2.45 -8.22 6.34
C SER A 33 -2.86 -8.47 4.89
N PHE A 34 -3.92 -9.25 4.73
CA PHE A 34 -4.65 -9.44 3.49
C PHE A 34 -6.12 -9.12 3.79
N SER A 35 -6.67 -8.11 3.13
CA SER A 35 -8.04 -7.65 3.36
C SER A 35 -8.81 -7.55 2.05
N THR A 36 -10.11 -7.82 2.13
CA THR A 36 -11.07 -7.61 1.04
C THR A 36 -12.04 -6.51 1.40
N PHE A 37 -12.53 -5.77 0.41
CA PHE A 37 -13.55 -4.74 0.62
C PHE A 37 -14.85 -5.11 -0.08
N ASP A 38 -15.96 -4.90 0.62
CA ASP A 38 -17.31 -5.01 0.04
C ASP A 38 -17.80 -3.67 -0.55
N LYS A 39 -17.15 -2.55 -0.20
CA LYS A 39 -17.51 -1.18 -0.64
C LYS A 39 -16.40 -0.54 -1.47
N GLN A 40 -16.74 0.58 -2.13
CA GLN A 40 -15.80 1.35 -2.97
C GLN A 40 -14.55 1.80 -2.20
N HIS A 41 -13.42 1.82 -2.92
CA HIS A 41 -12.08 2.19 -2.47
C HIS A 41 -11.94 3.68 -2.10
N THR A 42 -12.60 4.15 -1.06
CA THR A 42 -12.39 5.54 -0.61
C THR A 42 -11.02 5.68 0.05
N SER A 43 -10.42 6.87 -0.06
CA SER A 43 -9.17 7.17 0.64
C SER A 43 -9.29 6.96 2.16
N ILE A 44 -10.47 7.25 2.72
CA ILE A 44 -10.81 7.08 4.14
C ILE A 44 -10.75 5.61 4.56
N GLU A 45 -11.30 4.71 3.75
CA GLU A 45 -11.34 3.29 4.13
C GLU A 45 -9.94 2.64 4.05
N ILE A 46 -9.17 3.04 3.03
CA ILE A 46 -7.78 2.62 2.87
C ILE A 46 -6.93 3.12 4.06
N SER A 47 -7.08 4.38 4.46
CA SER A 47 -6.31 4.94 5.59
C SER A 47 -6.67 4.26 6.90
N ARG A 48 -7.97 4.09 7.15
CA ARG A 48 -8.48 3.37 8.32
C ARG A 48 -7.87 1.98 8.44
N ILE A 49 -7.91 1.17 7.38
CA ILE A 49 -7.36 -0.20 7.42
C ILE A 49 -5.86 -0.20 7.66
N LEU A 50 -5.11 0.63 6.93
CA LEU A 50 -3.66 0.68 7.10
C LEU A 50 -3.28 1.10 8.53
N GLU A 51 -3.89 2.16 9.06
CA GLU A 51 -3.65 2.61 10.43
C GLU A 51 -4.02 1.54 11.45
N THR A 52 -5.21 0.94 11.33
CA THR A 52 -5.66 -0.12 12.23
C THR A 52 -4.67 -1.28 12.25
N LYS A 53 -4.19 -1.75 11.08
CA LYS A 53 -3.24 -2.86 11.02
C LYS A 53 -1.86 -2.51 11.56
N LEU A 54 -1.36 -1.29 11.32
CA LEU A 54 -0.10 -0.85 11.91
C LEU A 54 -0.20 -0.70 13.44
N LYS A 55 -1.34 -0.23 13.96
CA LYS A 55 -1.63 -0.10 15.39
C LYS A 55 -1.77 -1.47 16.07
N GLU A 56 -2.55 -2.39 15.50
CA GLU A 56 -2.71 -3.78 15.99
C GLU A 56 -1.37 -4.51 16.12
N LEU A 57 -0.46 -4.28 15.18
CA LEU A 57 0.87 -4.89 15.17
C LEU A 57 1.91 -4.14 16.02
N ASN A 58 1.54 -3.01 16.64
CA ASN A 58 2.44 -2.12 17.39
C ASN A 58 3.66 -1.66 16.59
N ILE A 59 3.45 -1.35 15.30
CA ILE A 59 4.51 -0.93 14.36
C ILE A 59 4.25 0.44 13.71
N SER A 60 3.22 1.18 14.13
CA SER A 60 2.89 2.51 13.58
C SER A 60 4.09 3.46 13.54
N GLN A 61 4.96 3.42 14.56
CA GLN A 61 6.16 4.26 14.65
C GLN A 61 7.39 3.66 13.95
N LYS A 62 7.32 2.39 13.52
CA LYS A 62 8.40 1.71 12.80
C LYS A 62 8.24 1.80 11.28
N ALA A 63 7.00 1.95 10.81
CA ALA A 63 6.69 2.10 9.40
C ALA A 63 6.97 3.55 8.93
N VAL A 64 8.06 3.74 8.20
CA VAL A 64 8.51 5.07 7.72
C VAL A 64 8.20 5.33 6.26
N ARG A 65 8.06 4.27 5.45
CA ARG A 65 7.81 4.34 4.02
C ARG A 65 6.77 3.31 3.60
N VAL A 66 5.94 3.68 2.64
CA VAL A 66 5.01 2.76 1.97
C VAL A 66 5.14 2.88 0.47
N THR A 67 5.40 1.76 -0.20
CA THR A 67 5.38 1.69 -1.67
C THR A 67 3.99 1.30 -2.14
N CYS A 68 3.39 2.09 -3.03
CA CYS A 68 2.08 1.80 -3.64
C CYS A 68 1.96 2.43 -5.05
N ASP A 69 0.90 2.10 -5.79
CA ASP A 69 0.63 2.66 -7.12
C ASP A 69 0.24 4.16 -7.09
N GLY A 70 -0.04 4.70 -8.28
CA GLY A 70 -0.37 6.08 -8.58
C GLY A 70 -1.80 6.54 -8.29
N GLY A 71 -2.70 5.63 -7.89
CA GLY A 71 -4.13 5.87 -7.81
C GLY A 71 -4.53 7.00 -6.85
N LYS A 72 -5.47 7.86 -7.27
CA LYS A 72 -5.86 9.05 -6.48
C LYS A 72 -6.27 8.71 -5.05
N ASN A 73 -7.02 7.63 -4.86
CA ASN A 73 -7.51 7.24 -3.54
C ASN A 73 -6.39 6.73 -2.63
N ILE A 74 -5.40 5.99 -3.17
CA ILE A 74 -4.24 5.54 -2.38
C ILE A 74 -3.33 6.70 -1.99
N VAL A 75 -3.14 7.66 -2.91
CA VAL A 75 -2.38 8.90 -2.67
C VAL A 75 -3.02 9.66 -1.51
N CYS A 76 -4.30 9.98 -1.67
CA CYS A 76 -5.08 10.74 -0.72
C CYS A 76 -5.21 10.02 0.63
N ALA A 77 -5.27 8.69 0.66
CA ALA A 77 -5.27 7.93 1.90
C ALA A 77 -3.99 8.15 2.68
N ILE A 78 -2.83 7.99 2.05
CA ILE A 78 -1.53 8.11 2.72
C ILE A 78 -1.25 9.55 3.12
N ASP A 79 -1.54 10.52 2.26
CA ASP A 79 -1.26 11.94 2.52
C ASP A 79 -2.11 12.52 3.65
N ASN A 80 -3.28 11.93 3.95
CA ASN A 80 -4.16 12.36 5.03
C ASN A 80 -4.06 11.52 6.32
N MET A 81 -3.15 10.54 6.39
CA MET A 81 -2.93 9.77 7.62
C MET A 81 -2.18 10.60 8.66
N ASP A 82 -2.59 10.45 9.93
CA ASP A 82 -1.87 11.02 11.07
C ASP A 82 -0.72 10.10 11.51
N LEU A 83 0.15 9.76 10.55
CA LEU A 83 1.34 8.92 10.75
C LEU A 83 2.52 9.53 9.98
N ASN A 84 3.73 9.37 10.51
CA ASN A 84 4.97 9.75 9.80
C ASN A 84 5.34 8.73 8.70
N LEU A 85 4.37 8.38 7.85
CA LEU A 85 4.50 7.40 6.79
C LEU A 85 4.55 8.11 5.44
N LYS A 86 5.71 8.07 4.77
CA LYS A 86 5.86 8.72 3.46
C LYS A 86 5.67 7.73 2.32
N ARG A 87 4.93 8.15 1.30
CA ARG A 87 4.71 7.36 0.09
C ARG A 87 5.95 7.31 -0.80
N VAL A 88 6.20 6.14 -1.37
CA VAL A 88 7.14 5.89 -2.46
C VAL A 88 6.33 5.33 -3.63
N TRP A 89 6.56 5.84 -4.83
CA TRP A 89 5.85 5.36 -6.01
C TRP A 89 6.31 3.97 -6.43
N CYS A 90 5.35 3.10 -6.74
CA CYS A 90 5.64 1.81 -7.33
C CYS A 90 6.28 1.99 -8.72
N VAL A 91 7.54 1.57 -8.84
CA VAL A 91 8.30 1.67 -10.09
C VAL A 91 7.63 0.87 -11.20
N ALA A 92 7.11 -0.32 -10.91
CA ALA A 92 6.42 -1.16 -11.90
C ALA A 92 5.20 -0.45 -12.49
N HIS A 93 4.36 0.16 -11.64
CA HIS A 93 3.20 0.92 -12.11
C HIS A 93 3.62 2.17 -12.90
N ARG A 94 4.67 2.87 -12.47
CA ARG A 94 5.19 4.03 -13.19
C ARG A 94 5.73 3.65 -14.57
N LEU A 95 6.44 2.53 -14.67
CA LEU A 95 6.94 1.99 -15.93
C LEU A 95 5.77 1.60 -16.85
N HIS A 96 4.79 0.87 -16.31
CA HIS A 96 3.58 0.51 -17.04
C HIS A 96 2.88 1.74 -17.63
N LEU A 97 2.60 2.77 -16.81
CA LEU A 97 2.00 4.01 -17.28
C LEU A 97 2.84 4.74 -18.35
N THR A 98 4.17 4.62 -18.27
CA THR A 98 5.06 5.23 -19.27
C THR A 98 4.93 4.51 -20.61
N VAL A 99 4.95 3.17 -20.59
CA VAL A 99 4.83 2.34 -21.79
C VAL A 99 3.45 2.47 -22.42
N THR A 100 2.36 2.40 -21.64
CA THR A 100 1.01 2.51 -22.18
C THR A 100 0.78 3.87 -22.84
N LYS A 101 1.20 4.96 -22.18
CA LYS A 101 1.13 6.30 -22.75
C LYS A 101 1.95 6.45 -24.03
N ALA A 102 3.15 5.88 -24.08
CA ALA A 102 3.99 5.94 -25.27
C ALA A 102 3.37 5.20 -26.47
N LEU A 103 2.60 4.13 -26.20
CA LEU A 103 1.92 3.33 -27.22
C LEU A 103 0.50 3.84 -27.56
N GLY A 104 -0.02 4.85 -26.84
CA GLY A 104 -1.36 5.40 -27.06
C GLY A 104 -2.50 4.61 -26.42
N PHE A 105 -2.22 3.83 -25.37
CA PHE A 105 -3.22 3.15 -24.53
C PHE A 105 -3.57 3.96 -23.27
#